data_AF-A0A6C0B6I0-F1
#
_entry.id   AF-A0A6C0B6I0-F1
#
_cell.length_a   1.000
_cell.length_b   1.000
_cell.length_c   1.000
_cell.angle_alpha   90.00
_cell.angle_beta   90.00
_cell.angle_gamma   90.00
#
_symmetry.space_group_name_H-M   'P 1'
#
loop_
_entity.id
_entity.type
_entity.pdbx_description
1 polymer ?
#
loop_
_entity_poly.entity_id
_entity_poly.type
_entity_poly.pdbx_seq_one_letter_code
_entity_poly.pdbx_strand_id
1 'polypeptide(L)'
;MSQEYCVVIKNSNTRCCAELNCTSSAQGKTDKCIAHGGGKRCVVPNCTSGARGKTDKCVAHGGGKRCVVSDCTASAIGKTDKCIAHGGGKRCVEQYCTASAIGKTDKCIAHGGGKRCVEQYCTASAIGKTDKCVAHGGGKRCAEPNCTSGAEGKTDKCVAHGGGKRCVEPNCTASAIGKTDKCIAHGGGKRCVVSDCTTGAEGKTDKCKRHGGGKRCVELDCTASAQCKSDKCITHGGGKRCIEPNCTSGAEGKTDKCKRHGGGKRCVELDCTASAQGKTDKCVAHGGGNRCPNCIDWIDSRCGSIKYDGYCATCFKQIFPNDERSKKVYSHTKEIMVRNIINETFDGFIHDRPLYTGNCDCTHRRRIDHRKLIGNTILAIETDEFGHRGYDKKDEEIRYDDVYMIHSGKWIFIRFNPDTNVSKIDIQDKLNKLVETINKCVVRIEREENTELIEIIKLYC
;
A
#
# COMPACT_ATOMS: atom_id res chain seq x y z
N MET A 1 -59.62 -21.37 6.35
CA MET A 1 -59.15 -20.15 7.05
C MET A 1 -58.17 -19.33 6.19
N SER A 2 -58.52 -18.94 4.95
CA SER A 2 -57.53 -18.31 4.03
C SER A 2 -58.04 -17.10 3.21
N GLN A 3 -59.31 -16.71 3.32
CA GLN A 3 -59.83 -15.48 2.69
C GLN A 3 -60.04 -14.31 3.69
N GLU A 4 -60.33 -14.60 4.97
CA GLU A 4 -60.54 -13.56 5.99
C GLU A 4 -59.26 -12.77 6.33
N TYR A 5 -58.08 -13.37 6.20
CA TYR A 5 -56.83 -12.72 6.59
C TYR A 5 -56.42 -11.54 5.67
N CYS A 6 -56.92 -11.52 4.43
CA CYS A 6 -56.58 -10.46 3.47
C CYS A 6 -57.46 -9.21 3.66
N VAL A 7 -58.64 -9.36 4.26
CA VAL A 7 -59.62 -8.28 4.54
C VAL A 7 -59.19 -7.45 5.76
N VAL A 8 -58.54 -8.07 6.75
CA VAL A 8 -58.17 -7.42 8.02
C VAL A 8 -57.02 -6.40 7.88
N ILE A 9 -56.17 -6.49 6.86
CA ILE A 9 -54.93 -5.69 6.76
C ILE A 9 -55.04 -4.48 5.82
N LYS A 10 -56.05 -4.40 4.93
CA LYS A 10 -56.08 -3.38 3.88
C LYS A 10 -57.45 -2.74 3.70
N ASN A 11 -57.45 -1.40 3.75
CA ASN A 11 -58.59 -0.50 3.59
C ASN A 11 -59.64 -0.97 2.55
N SER A 12 -60.90 -0.75 2.89
CA SER A 12 -62.14 -1.49 2.53
C SER A 12 -62.61 -1.48 1.05
N ASN A 13 -61.74 -1.37 0.05
CA ASN A 13 -62.14 -1.38 -1.37
C ASN A 13 -61.26 -2.20 -2.33
N THR A 14 -60.34 -3.04 -1.81
CA THR A 14 -59.37 -3.74 -2.66
C THR A 14 -59.71 -5.24 -2.79
N ARG A 15 -60.05 -5.70 -4.01
CA ARG A 15 -60.34 -7.12 -4.29
C ARG A 15 -59.08 -7.98 -4.18
N CYS A 16 -59.19 -9.14 -3.54
CA CYS A 16 -58.10 -10.10 -3.35
C CYS A 16 -57.93 -11.01 -4.57
N CYS A 17 -56.73 -11.56 -4.76
CA CYS A 17 -56.46 -12.54 -5.80
C CYS A 17 -57.27 -13.82 -5.56
N ALA A 18 -57.87 -14.37 -6.61
CA ALA A 18 -58.66 -15.61 -6.57
C ALA A 18 -57.81 -16.89 -6.39
N GLU A 19 -56.48 -16.80 -6.40
CA GLU A 19 -55.61 -17.97 -6.23
C GLU A 19 -55.51 -18.34 -4.75
N LEU A 20 -55.60 -19.64 -4.48
CA LEU A 20 -55.57 -20.18 -3.13
C LEU A 20 -54.26 -19.78 -2.43
N ASN A 21 -54.38 -19.32 -1.18
CA ASN A 21 -53.25 -18.85 -0.36
C ASN A 21 -52.48 -17.63 -0.93
N CYS A 22 -53.07 -16.89 -1.88
CA CYS A 22 -52.49 -15.64 -2.36
C CYS A 22 -53.02 -14.44 -1.56
N THR A 23 -52.12 -13.72 -0.88
CA THR A 23 -52.44 -12.48 -0.14
C THR A 23 -52.31 -11.21 -0.97
N SER A 24 -52.08 -11.35 -2.29
CA SER A 24 -51.91 -10.22 -3.19
C SER A 24 -53.24 -9.69 -3.71
N SER A 25 -53.29 -8.40 -4.02
CA SER A 25 -54.49 -7.75 -4.56
C SER A 25 -54.68 -8.07 -6.05
N ALA A 26 -55.92 -8.34 -6.44
CA ALA A 26 -56.32 -8.52 -7.83
C ALA A 26 -56.14 -7.22 -8.64
N GLN A 27 -55.95 -7.35 -9.96
CA GLN A 27 -55.59 -6.22 -10.82
C GLN A 27 -56.74 -5.77 -11.72
N GLY A 28 -57.13 -4.51 -11.58
CA GLY A 28 -58.16 -3.90 -12.42
C GLY A 28 -59.46 -4.70 -12.39
N LYS A 29 -59.94 -5.11 -13.58
CA LYS A 29 -61.15 -5.93 -13.72
C LYS A 29 -60.93 -7.42 -13.47
N THR A 30 -59.69 -7.92 -13.55
CA THR A 30 -59.38 -9.33 -13.29
C THR A 30 -59.48 -9.67 -11.80
N ASP A 31 -59.71 -10.94 -11.51
CA ASP A 31 -59.75 -11.54 -10.18
C ASP A 31 -58.37 -12.03 -9.71
N LYS A 32 -57.35 -12.04 -10.57
CA LYS A 32 -55.98 -12.45 -10.24
C LYS A 32 -55.03 -11.27 -10.00
N CYS A 33 -53.96 -11.50 -9.26
CA CYS A 33 -52.86 -10.54 -9.07
C CYS A 33 -51.87 -10.61 -10.24
N ILE A 34 -50.95 -9.65 -10.36
CA ILE A 34 -49.97 -9.58 -11.48
C ILE A 34 -49.19 -10.90 -11.64
N ALA A 35 -48.74 -11.48 -10.52
CA ALA A 35 -47.95 -12.72 -10.52
C ALA A 35 -48.75 -13.91 -11.05
N HIS A 36 -50.05 -13.94 -10.77
CA HIS A 36 -50.97 -14.98 -11.20
C HIS A 36 -51.72 -14.64 -12.50
N GLY A 37 -51.20 -13.71 -13.31
CA GLY A 37 -51.78 -13.43 -14.62
C GLY A 37 -52.78 -12.27 -14.66
N GLY A 38 -53.00 -11.58 -13.54
CA GLY A 38 -53.92 -10.46 -13.42
C GLY A 38 -53.51 -9.22 -14.23
N GLY A 39 -54.52 -8.49 -14.69
CA GLY A 39 -54.38 -7.28 -15.50
C GLY A 39 -54.28 -7.55 -17.01
N LYS A 40 -54.20 -6.48 -17.81
CA LYS A 40 -54.12 -6.56 -19.27
C LYS A 40 -52.81 -7.24 -19.71
N ARG A 41 -52.89 -8.26 -20.57
CA ARG A 41 -51.76 -9.09 -20.99
C ARG A 41 -51.26 -8.72 -22.37
N CYS A 42 -49.98 -9.01 -22.62
CA CYS A 42 -49.39 -8.82 -23.92
C CYS A 42 -50.04 -9.74 -24.96
N VAL A 43 -50.47 -9.19 -26.10
CA VAL A 43 -51.11 -9.94 -27.19
C VAL A 43 -50.13 -10.85 -27.97
N VAL A 44 -48.82 -10.61 -27.83
CA VAL A 44 -47.80 -11.46 -28.49
C VAL A 44 -47.89 -12.90 -27.95
N PRO A 45 -48.03 -13.91 -28.82
CA PRO A 45 -48.13 -15.31 -28.42
C PRO A 45 -47.00 -15.74 -27.48
N ASN A 46 -47.32 -16.61 -26.51
CA ASN A 46 -46.39 -17.11 -25.49
C ASN A 46 -45.74 -16.03 -24.59
N CYS A 47 -46.19 -14.77 -24.66
CA CYS A 47 -45.69 -13.72 -23.78
C CYS A 47 -46.50 -13.67 -22.48
N THR A 48 -45.84 -13.98 -21.35
CA THR A 48 -46.44 -13.89 -20.01
C THR A 48 -46.29 -12.50 -19.38
N SER A 49 -45.86 -11.50 -20.15
CA SER A 49 -45.71 -10.13 -19.63
C SER A 49 -47.04 -9.37 -19.68
N GLY A 50 -47.24 -8.47 -18.71
CA GLY A 50 -48.36 -7.53 -18.74
C GLY A 50 -48.19 -6.48 -19.85
N ALA A 51 -49.31 -6.11 -20.49
CA ALA A 51 -49.35 -5.00 -21.42
C ALA A 51 -49.21 -3.65 -20.69
N ARG A 52 -48.77 -2.60 -21.39
CA ARG A 52 -48.51 -1.29 -20.77
C ARG A 52 -49.44 -0.19 -21.27
N GLY A 53 -50.02 0.53 -20.31
CA GLY A 53 -50.88 1.68 -20.57
C GLY A 53 -52.09 1.28 -21.41
N LYS A 54 -52.38 2.06 -22.44
CA LYS A 54 -53.50 1.78 -23.37
C LYS A 54 -53.18 0.68 -24.39
N THR A 55 -51.90 0.36 -24.61
CA THR A 55 -51.48 -0.62 -25.62
C THR A 55 -51.77 -2.06 -25.20
N ASP A 56 -51.83 -2.99 -26.17
CA ASP A 56 -51.98 -4.44 -25.94
C ASP A 56 -50.64 -5.18 -25.85
N LYS A 57 -49.50 -4.48 -25.94
CA LYS A 57 -48.17 -5.08 -25.91
C LYS A 57 -47.44 -4.74 -24.59
N CYS A 58 -46.49 -5.58 -24.20
CA CYS A 58 -45.57 -5.30 -23.09
C CYS A 58 -44.42 -4.40 -23.55
N VAL A 59 -43.63 -3.84 -22.62
CA VAL A 59 -42.52 -2.90 -22.95
C VAL A 59 -41.54 -3.47 -23.97
N ALA A 60 -41.17 -4.76 -23.82
CA ALA A 60 -40.24 -5.46 -24.71
C ALA A 60 -40.79 -5.60 -26.14
N HIS A 61 -42.11 -5.75 -26.27
CA HIS A 61 -42.81 -5.82 -27.55
C HIS A 61 -43.35 -4.45 -28.01
N GLY A 62 -42.77 -3.34 -27.53
CA GLY A 62 -43.14 -1.99 -27.97
C GLY A 62 -44.37 -1.39 -27.28
N GLY A 63 -44.84 -1.99 -26.19
CA GLY A 63 -45.92 -1.48 -25.37
C GLY A 63 -45.59 -0.18 -24.65
N GLY A 64 -46.62 0.64 -24.44
CA GLY A 64 -46.53 1.98 -23.86
C GLY A 64 -46.15 3.07 -24.86
N LYS A 65 -46.04 4.31 -24.37
CA LYS A 65 -45.70 5.49 -25.20
C LYS A 65 -44.25 5.40 -25.69
N ARG A 66 -44.01 5.60 -26.99
CA ARG A 66 -42.68 5.49 -27.61
C ARG A 66 -42.07 6.86 -27.90
N CYS A 67 -40.75 6.87 -28.02
CA CYS A 67 -40.02 8.05 -28.45
C CYS A 67 -40.41 8.44 -29.88
N VAL A 68 -40.67 9.72 -30.12
CA VAL A 68 -41.05 10.25 -31.44
C VAL A 68 -39.88 10.38 -32.42
N VAL A 69 -38.64 10.35 -31.92
CA VAL A 69 -37.43 10.38 -32.78
C VAL A 69 -37.40 9.14 -33.67
N SER A 70 -37.18 9.34 -34.97
CA SER A 70 -37.10 8.28 -35.97
C SER A 70 -36.09 7.20 -35.58
N ASP A 71 -36.41 5.95 -35.89
CA ASP A 71 -35.61 4.75 -35.58
C ASP A 71 -35.31 4.52 -34.09
N CYS A 72 -35.89 5.33 -33.20
CA CYS A 72 -35.75 5.15 -31.76
C CYS A 72 -36.80 4.20 -31.23
N THR A 73 -36.38 2.98 -30.93
CA THR A 73 -37.23 1.99 -30.26
C THR A 73 -37.29 2.19 -28.75
N ALA A 74 -36.87 3.33 -28.18
CA ALA A 74 -36.94 3.53 -26.72
C ALA A 74 -38.34 3.98 -26.26
N SER A 75 -38.67 3.71 -25.00
CA SER A 75 -39.91 4.22 -24.39
C SER A 75 -39.78 5.72 -24.07
N ALA A 76 -40.86 6.46 -24.30
CA ALA A 76 -40.94 7.85 -23.87
C ALA A 76 -41.11 7.93 -22.34
N ILE A 77 -40.60 9.00 -21.74
CA ILE A 77 -40.57 9.16 -20.27
C ILE A 77 -41.62 10.16 -19.79
N GLY A 78 -42.45 9.72 -18.85
CA GLY A 78 -43.47 10.55 -18.22
C GLY A 78 -44.50 11.07 -19.22
N LYS A 79 -44.76 12.39 -19.19
CA LYS A 79 -45.71 13.04 -20.10
C LYS A 79 -45.09 13.38 -21.47
N THR A 80 -43.77 13.34 -21.61
CA THR A 80 -43.07 13.73 -22.85
C THR A 80 -43.21 12.67 -23.95
N ASP A 81 -42.93 13.05 -25.20
CA ASP A 81 -42.89 12.14 -26.36
C ASP A 81 -41.48 11.62 -26.67
N LYS A 82 -40.48 11.94 -25.84
CA LYS A 82 -39.08 11.56 -26.06
C LYS A 82 -38.60 10.58 -24.99
N CYS A 83 -37.62 9.75 -25.32
CA CYS A 83 -36.92 8.90 -24.36
C CYS A 83 -35.86 9.71 -23.59
N ILE A 84 -35.30 9.16 -22.51
CA ILE A 84 -34.33 9.87 -21.67
C ILE A 84 -33.09 10.38 -22.44
N ALA A 85 -32.60 9.61 -23.42
CA ALA A 85 -31.46 9.98 -24.24
C ALA A 85 -31.77 11.15 -25.18
N HIS A 86 -33.01 11.24 -25.65
CA HIS A 86 -33.50 12.33 -26.49
C HIS A 86 -34.15 13.46 -25.66
N GLY A 87 -33.81 13.58 -24.38
CA GLY A 87 -34.30 14.67 -23.51
C GLY A 87 -35.69 14.46 -22.94
N GLY A 88 -36.20 13.23 -22.95
CA GLY A 88 -37.45 12.86 -22.31
C GLY A 88 -37.43 12.98 -20.79
N GLY A 89 -38.61 13.26 -20.22
CA GLY A 89 -38.78 13.51 -18.79
C GLY A 89 -38.42 14.93 -18.35
N LYS A 90 -38.54 15.21 -17.05
CA LYS A 90 -38.27 16.54 -16.47
C LYS A 90 -36.76 16.84 -16.53
N ARG A 91 -36.38 18.04 -17.01
CA ARG A 91 -34.98 18.48 -17.12
C ARG A 91 -34.59 19.38 -15.95
N CYS A 92 -33.30 19.47 -15.70
CA CYS A 92 -32.73 20.44 -14.78
C CYS A 92 -33.07 21.87 -15.24
N VAL A 93 -33.52 22.72 -14.31
CA VAL A 93 -33.86 24.13 -14.58
C VAL A 93 -32.63 25.03 -14.78
N GLU A 94 -31.46 24.60 -14.28
CA GLU A 94 -30.22 25.38 -14.45
C GLU A 94 -29.87 25.60 -15.93
N GLN A 95 -29.48 26.83 -16.25
CA GLN A 95 -29.17 27.24 -17.62
C GLN A 95 -28.06 26.36 -18.21
N TYR A 96 -28.23 26.00 -19.48
CA TYR A 96 -27.33 25.13 -20.24
C TYR A 96 -27.13 23.71 -19.67
N CYS A 97 -27.85 23.34 -18.61
CA CYS A 97 -27.80 21.99 -18.07
C CYS A 97 -28.74 21.06 -18.84
N THR A 98 -28.15 20.17 -19.63
CA THR A 98 -28.92 19.14 -20.34
C THR A 98 -29.17 17.92 -19.49
N ALA A 99 -28.96 17.92 -18.16
CA ALA A 99 -29.18 16.74 -17.32
C ALA A 99 -30.66 16.57 -16.91
N SER A 100 -31.05 15.32 -16.60
CA SER A 100 -32.40 15.02 -16.07
C SER A 100 -32.55 15.53 -14.64
N ALA A 101 -33.72 16.09 -14.31
CA ALA A 101 -34.07 16.41 -12.94
C ALA A 101 -34.36 15.12 -12.14
N ILE A 102 -34.09 15.13 -10.83
CA ILE A 102 -34.19 13.95 -9.98
C ILE A 102 -35.44 13.99 -9.09
N GLY A 103 -36.22 12.91 -9.14
CA GLY A 103 -37.41 12.73 -8.30
C GLY A 103 -38.46 13.81 -8.56
N LYS A 104 -38.91 14.47 -7.48
CA LYS A 104 -39.90 15.55 -7.56
C LYS A 104 -39.28 16.95 -7.80
N THR A 105 -37.96 17.07 -7.72
CA THR A 105 -37.24 18.35 -7.83
C THR A 105 -37.12 18.84 -9.28
N ASP A 106 -36.74 20.09 -9.46
CA ASP A 106 -36.47 20.72 -10.77
C ASP A 106 -34.98 20.70 -11.15
N LYS A 107 -34.12 20.15 -10.29
CA LYS A 107 -32.66 20.15 -10.51
C LYS A 107 -32.13 18.74 -10.72
N CYS A 108 -30.99 18.61 -11.40
CA CYS A 108 -30.24 17.36 -11.50
C CYS A 108 -29.41 17.11 -10.24
N ILE A 109 -28.86 15.91 -10.06
CA ILE A 109 -28.09 15.55 -8.85
C ILE A 109 -26.90 16.49 -8.58
N ALA A 110 -26.20 16.92 -9.62
CA ALA A 110 -25.05 17.83 -9.50
C ALA A 110 -25.47 19.22 -9.04
N HIS A 111 -26.66 19.67 -9.44
CA HIS A 111 -27.24 20.96 -9.04
C HIS A 111 -28.16 20.83 -7.80
N GLY A 112 -27.97 19.79 -6.99
CA GLY A 112 -28.71 19.62 -5.74
C GLY A 112 -30.10 18.99 -5.87
N GLY A 113 -30.41 18.37 -7.01
CA GLY A 113 -31.63 17.62 -7.24
C GLY A 113 -31.71 16.34 -6.41
N GLY A 114 -32.94 15.97 -6.06
CA GLY A 114 -33.23 14.82 -5.19
C GLY A 114 -33.21 15.16 -3.70
N LYS A 115 -33.37 14.14 -2.84
CA LYS A 115 -33.38 14.31 -1.38
C LYS A 115 -31.97 14.59 -0.87
N ARG A 116 -31.80 15.59 0.00
CA ARG A 116 -30.50 16.04 0.51
C ARG A 116 -30.30 15.61 1.95
N CYS A 117 -29.04 15.48 2.35
CA CYS A 117 -28.69 15.18 3.72
C CYS A 117 -29.19 16.30 4.65
N VAL A 118 -29.85 15.94 5.74
CA VAL A 118 -30.37 16.88 6.74
C VAL A 118 -29.27 17.50 7.62
N GLU A 119 -28.10 16.87 7.66
CA GLU A 119 -26.96 17.37 8.44
C GLU A 119 -26.53 18.77 7.99
N GLN A 120 -26.28 19.66 8.95
CA GLN A 120 -25.93 21.04 8.68
C GLN A 120 -24.67 21.14 7.81
N TYR A 121 -24.70 22.06 6.85
CA TYR A 121 -23.62 22.31 5.88
C TYR A 121 -23.26 21.10 4.98
N CYS A 122 -24.04 20.03 5.00
CA CYS A 122 -23.82 18.87 4.13
C CYS A 122 -24.53 19.02 2.79
N THR A 123 -23.76 19.10 1.71
CA THR A 123 -24.27 19.09 0.33
C THR A 123 -24.25 17.70 -0.30
N ALA A 124 -24.29 16.63 0.50
CA ALA A 124 -24.39 15.28 -0.04
C ALA A 124 -25.86 14.87 -0.23
N SER A 125 -26.12 13.98 -1.19
CA SER A 125 -27.45 13.40 -1.39
C SER A 125 -27.78 12.41 -0.28
N ALA A 126 -29.02 12.43 0.19
CA ALA A 126 -29.54 11.41 1.10
C ALA A 126 -29.74 10.09 0.36
N ILE A 127 -29.58 8.97 1.06
CA ILE A 127 -29.59 7.64 0.45
C ILE A 127 -30.84 6.85 0.86
N GLY A 128 -31.51 6.28 -0.16
CA GLY A 128 -32.67 5.43 0.03
C GLY A 128 -33.84 6.17 0.68
N LYS A 129 -34.40 5.59 1.74
CA LYS A 129 -35.52 6.19 2.49
C LYS A 129 -35.05 7.19 3.57
N THR A 130 -33.78 7.17 3.93
CA THR A 130 -33.22 7.99 5.02
C THR A 130 -33.09 9.46 4.62
N ASP A 131 -32.93 10.35 5.60
CA ASP A 131 -32.67 11.79 5.41
C ASP A 131 -31.17 12.12 5.45
N LYS A 132 -30.30 11.12 5.55
CA LYS A 132 -28.84 11.30 5.68
C LYS A 132 -28.10 10.73 4.46
N CYS A 133 -26.91 11.26 4.20
CA CYS A 133 -25.97 10.71 3.20
C CYS A 133 -25.17 9.55 3.80
N VAL A 134 -24.44 8.79 2.97
CA VAL A 134 -23.64 7.62 3.43
C VAL A 134 -22.71 7.96 4.59
N ALA A 135 -22.00 9.09 4.51
CA ALA A 135 -21.04 9.53 5.53
C ALA A 135 -21.72 9.82 6.88
N HIS A 136 -22.95 10.35 6.85
CA HIS A 136 -23.75 10.63 8.03
C HIS A 136 -24.71 9.47 8.39
N GLY A 137 -24.43 8.24 7.96
CA GLY A 137 -25.20 7.06 8.32
C GLY A 137 -26.46 6.81 7.49
N GLY A 138 -26.57 7.45 6.33
CA GLY A 138 -27.63 7.22 5.35
C GLY A 138 -27.58 5.85 4.69
N GLY A 139 -28.74 5.38 4.25
CA GLY A 139 -28.93 4.05 3.65
C GLY A 139 -29.15 2.94 4.68
N LYS A 140 -29.24 1.69 4.21
CA LYS A 140 -29.39 0.52 5.11
C LYS A 140 -28.07 0.27 5.84
N ARG A 141 -28.12 0.10 7.16
CA ARG A 141 -26.93 -0.08 8.02
C ARG A 141 -26.80 -1.51 8.49
N CYS A 142 -25.57 -1.89 8.81
CA CYS A 142 -25.27 -3.20 9.38
C CYS A 142 -26.03 -3.38 10.69
N ALA A 143 -26.70 -4.52 10.85
CA ALA A 143 -27.46 -4.87 12.06
C ALA A 143 -26.55 -5.25 13.24
N GLU A 144 -25.27 -5.55 12.99
CA GLU A 144 -24.32 -5.84 14.06
C GLU A 144 -24.16 -4.66 15.03
N PRO A 145 -24.19 -4.90 16.36
CA PRO A 145 -24.00 -3.86 17.36
C PRO A 145 -22.70 -3.08 17.14
N ASN A 146 -22.75 -1.76 17.35
CA ASN A 146 -21.62 -0.85 17.18
C ASN A 146 -21.01 -0.80 15.76
N CYS A 147 -21.64 -1.39 14.75
CA CYS A 147 -21.16 -1.31 13.38
C CYS A 147 -21.76 -0.12 12.62
N THR A 148 -20.90 0.81 12.20
CA THR A 148 -21.28 1.95 11.35
C THR A 148 -21.03 1.67 9.86
N SER A 149 -20.96 0.41 9.44
CA SER A 149 -20.85 0.08 8.01
C SER A 149 -22.23 0.00 7.35
N GLY A 150 -22.29 0.29 6.05
CA GLY A 150 -23.48 0.06 5.24
C GLY A 150 -23.75 -1.45 5.10
N ALA A 151 -25.03 -1.83 5.12
CA ALA A 151 -25.43 -3.19 4.81
C ALA A 151 -25.31 -3.45 3.29
N GLU A 152 -24.91 -4.67 2.93
CA GLU A 152 -24.64 -5.02 1.53
C GLU A 152 -25.85 -5.69 0.88
N GLY A 153 -26.27 -5.15 -0.27
CA GLY A 153 -27.36 -5.69 -1.08
C GLY A 153 -28.69 -5.79 -0.33
N LYS A 154 -29.30 -6.98 -0.33
CA LYS A 154 -30.58 -7.24 0.36
C LYS A 154 -30.40 -7.60 1.84
N THR A 155 -29.19 -8.00 2.24
CA THR A 155 -28.89 -8.41 3.62
C THR A 155 -28.88 -7.19 4.55
N ASP A 156 -29.00 -7.42 5.84
CA ASP A 156 -28.90 -6.41 6.90
C ASP A 156 -27.49 -6.30 7.50
N LYS A 157 -26.53 -7.11 7.04
CA LYS A 157 -25.13 -7.04 7.49
C LYS A 157 -24.23 -6.38 6.44
N CYS A 158 -23.10 -5.81 6.87
CA CYS A 158 -22.06 -5.32 5.97
C CYS A 158 -21.17 -6.47 5.47
N VAL A 159 -20.36 -6.23 4.43
CA VAL A 159 -19.49 -7.27 3.82
C VAL A 159 -18.62 -8.00 4.85
N ALA A 160 -18.04 -7.27 5.81
CA ALA A 160 -17.19 -7.81 6.87
C ALA A 160 -17.95 -8.74 7.82
N HIS A 161 -19.21 -8.42 8.10
CA HIS A 161 -20.10 -9.22 8.95
C HIS A 161 -20.96 -10.22 8.16
N GLY A 162 -20.51 -10.64 6.98
CA GLY A 162 -21.20 -11.65 6.18
C GLY A 162 -22.34 -11.11 5.30
N GLY A 163 -22.42 -9.80 5.12
CA GLY A 163 -23.34 -9.15 4.20
C GLY A 163 -23.07 -9.51 2.74
N GLY A 164 -24.12 -9.41 1.93
CA GLY A 164 -24.12 -9.73 0.50
C GLY A 164 -24.25 -11.23 0.22
N LYS A 165 -24.09 -11.61 -1.04
CA LYS A 165 -24.15 -13.01 -1.47
C LYS A 165 -22.88 -13.74 -1.04
N ARG A 166 -22.98 -14.89 -0.36
CA ARG A 166 -21.83 -15.68 0.11
C ARG A 166 -21.56 -16.88 -0.80
N CYS A 167 -20.32 -17.35 -0.76
CA CYS A 167 -19.92 -18.57 -1.43
C CYS A 167 -20.72 -19.76 -0.90
N VAL A 168 -21.26 -20.60 -1.80
CA VAL A 168 -22.01 -21.81 -1.42
C VAL A 168 -21.12 -22.97 -0.97
N GLU A 169 -19.80 -22.85 -1.17
CA GLU A 169 -18.85 -23.89 -0.77
C GLU A 169 -18.86 -24.07 0.77
N PRO A 170 -18.95 -25.31 1.27
CA PRO A 170 -18.97 -25.59 2.72
C PRO A 170 -17.79 -24.94 3.45
N ASN A 171 -18.05 -24.37 4.63
CA ASN A 171 -17.06 -23.68 5.46
C ASN A 171 -16.37 -22.47 4.80
N CYS A 172 -16.80 -22.04 3.61
CA CYS A 172 -16.28 -20.85 2.98
C CYS A 172 -17.07 -19.62 3.41
N THR A 173 -16.43 -18.74 4.19
CA THR A 173 -17.07 -17.49 4.56
C THR A 173 -16.99 -16.45 3.45
N ALA A 174 -16.19 -16.60 2.40
CA ALA A 174 -15.94 -15.55 1.40
C ALA A 174 -17.18 -15.11 0.62
N SER A 175 -17.17 -13.86 0.13
CA SER A 175 -18.24 -13.32 -0.72
C SER A 175 -18.27 -13.98 -2.10
N ALA A 176 -19.47 -14.28 -2.59
CA ALA A 176 -19.68 -14.70 -3.96
C ALA A 176 -19.50 -13.51 -4.93
N ILE A 177 -19.07 -13.80 -6.16
CA ILE A 177 -18.64 -12.77 -7.11
C ILE A 177 -19.61 -12.65 -8.28
N GLY A 178 -20.10 -11.42 -8.49
CA GLY A 178 -21.04 -11.10 -9.56
C GLY A 178 -22.36 -11.86 -9.41
N LYS A 179 -22.79 -12.53 -10.48
CA LYS A 179 -24.03 -13.32 -10.49
C LYS A 179 -23.85 -14.75 -9.97
N THR A 180 -22.60 -15.23 -9.86
CA THR A 180 -22.29 -16.60 -9.44
C THR A 180 -22.53 -16.80 -7.95
N ASP A 181 -22.62 -18.07 -7.52
CA ASP A 181 -22.79 -18.47 -6.12
C ASP A 181 -21.47 -18.79 -5.43
N LYS A 182 -20.34 -18.66 -6.12
CA LYS A 182 -19.01 -18.99 -5.58
C LYS A 182 -18.12 -17.75 -5.46
N CYS A 183 -17.13 -17.80 -4.57
CA CYS A 183 -16.08 -16.78 -4.45
C CYS A 183 -14.99 -16.96 -5.53
N ILE A 184 -14.11 -15.97 -5.74
CA ILE A 184 -13.05 -16.05 -6.77
C ILE A 184 -12.20 -17.32 -6.66
N ALA A 185 -11.85 -17.75 -5.44
CA ALA A 185 -11.04 -18.94 -5.18
C ALA A 185 -11.76 -20.23 -5.60
N HIS A 186 -13.07 -20.30 -5.38
CA HIS A 186 -13.91 -21.44 -5.77
C HIS A 186 -14.51 -21.26 -7.17
N GLY A 187 -13.88 -20.49 -8.06
CA GLY A 187 -14.31 -20.34 -9.45
C GLY A 187 -15.45 -19.33 -9.68
N GLY A 188 -15.73 -18.47 -8.71
CA GLY A 188 -16.68 -17.38 -8.82
C GLY A 188 -16.28 -16.30 -9.82
N GLY A 189 -17.28 -15.59 -10.33
CA GLY A 189 -17.13 -14.57 -11.36
C GLY A 189 -17.00 -15.15 -12.77
N LYS A 190 -16.80 -14.27 -13.76
CA LYS A 190 -16.62 -14.67 -15.17
C LYS A 190 -15.27 -15.35 -15.34
N ARG A 191 -15.20 -16.55 -15.93
CA ARG A 191 -13.95 -17.32 -16.12
C ARG A 191 -13.48 -17.26 -17.56
N CYS A 192 -12.19 -17.51 -17.74
CA CYS A 192 -11.58 -17.59 -19.06
C CYS A 192 -12.19 -18.76 -19.86
N VAL A 193 -12.54 -18.51 -21.12
CA VAL A 193 -13.14 -19.52 -22.02
C VAL A 193 -12.13 -20.54 -22.55
N VAL A 194 -10.83 -20.26 -22.44
CA VAL A 194 -9.77 -21.21 -22.85
C VAL A 194 -9.82 -22.45 -21.97
N SER A 195 -9.80 -23.63 -22.59
CA SER A 195 -9.80 -24.93 -21.91
C SER A 195 -8.69 -25.03 -20.87
N ASP A 196 -8.99 -25.69 -19.76
CA ASP A 196 -8.10 -25.89 -18.61
C ASP A 196 -7.58 -24.59 -17.95
N CYS A 197 -8.12 -23.44 -18.34
CA CYS A 197 -7.81 -22.17 -17.69
C CYS A 197 -8.79 -21.89 -16.57
N THR A 198 -8.34 -22.06 -15.34
CA THR A 198 -9.16 -21.69 -14.19
C THR A 198 -9.20 -20.18 -13.98
N THR A 199 -8.32 -19.36 -14.57
CA THR A 199 -8.20 -17.92 -14.27
C THR A 199 -9.47 -17.11 -14.62
N GLY A 200 -9.77 -16.08 -13.83
CA GLY A 200 -10.87 -15.14 -14.11
C GLY A 200 -10.68 -14.38 -15.43
N ALA A 201 -11.78 -14.13 -16.13
CA ALA A 201 -11.80 -13.29 -17.32
C ALA A 201 -11.66 -11.80 -16.95
N GLU A 202 -10.99 -11.04 -17.82
CA GLU A 202 -10.66 -9.65 -17.54
C GLU A 202 -11.75 -8.70 -18.08
N GLY A 203 -12.35 -7.91 -17.18
CA GLY A 203 -13.34 -6.90 -17.53
C GLY A 203 -14.58 -7.49 -18.24
N LYS A 204 -14.89 -6.96 -19.43
CA LYS A 204 -16.03 -7.42 -20.25
C LYS A 204 -15.70 -8.62 -21.15
N THR A 205 -14.42 -8.96 -21.31
CA THR A 205 -13.97 -10.03 -22.22
C THR A 205 -14.23 -11.42 -21.63
N ASP A 206 -14.17 -12.47 -22.45
CA ASP A 206 -14.31 -13.88 -22.01
C ASP A 206 -12.96 -14.56 -21.73
N LYS A 207 -11.84 -13.84 -21.86
CA LYS A 207 -10.48 -14.39 -21.67
C LYS A 207 -9.80 -13.74 -20.47
N CYS A 208 -8.89 -14.46 -19.82
CA CYS A 208 -8.02 -13.88 -18.79
C CYS A 208 -6.91 -13.04 -19.44
N LYS A 209 -6.24 -12.18 -18.65
CA LYS A 209 -5.18 -11.29 -19.15
C LYS A 209 -4.09 -12.01 -19.97
N ARG A 210 -3.69 -13.21 -19.54
CA ARG A 210 -2.69 -14.07 -20.23
C ARG A 210 -3.18 -14.55 -21.59
N HIS A 211 -4.46 -14.89 -21.69
CA HIS A 211 -5.08 -15.35 -22.94
C HIS A 211 -5.66 -14.19 -23.77
N GLY A 212 -5.15 -12.97 -23.61
CA GLY A 212 -5.58 -11.81 -24.39
C GLY A 212 -6.83 -11.10 -23.84
N GLY A 213 -7.24 -11.40 -22.61
CA GLY A 213 -8.30 -10.68 -21.92
C GLY A 213 -7.96 -9.21 -21.66
N GLY A 214 -9.01 -8.40 -21.56
CA GLY A 214 -8.93 -6.96 -21.32
C GLY A 214 -8.63 -6.16 -22.59
N LYS A 215 -8.45 -4.85 -22.43
CA LYS A 215 -8.13 -3.94 -23.54
C LYS A 215 -6.70 -4.22 -24.05
N ARG A 216 -6.52 -4.40 -25.36
CA ARG A 216 -5.20 -4.66 -25.99
C ARG A 216 -4.67 -3.41 -26.68
N CYS A 217 -3.36 -3.38 -26.86
CA CYS A 217 -2.69 -2.35 -27.62
C CYS A 217 -3.23 -2.31 -29.05
N VAL A 218 -3.49 -1.11 -29.58
CA VAL A 218 -3.97 -0.90 -30.95
C VAL A 218 -2.85 -1.03 -32.01
N GLU A 219 -1.58 -0.93 -31.60
CA GLU A 219 -0.45 -1.09 -32.52
C GLU A 219 -0.44 -2.49 -33.16
N LEU A 220 -0.12 -2.52 -34.45
CA LEU A 220 -0.06 -3.75 -35.26
C LEU A 220 0.91 -4.76 -34.63
N ASP A 221 0.51 -6.04 -34.62
CA ASP A 221 1.25 -7.16 -34.04
C ASP A 221 1.62 -7.02 -32.55
N CYS A 222 1.08 -6.02 -31.86
CA CYS A 222 1.28 -5.85 -30.44
C CYS A 222 0.23 -6.62 -29.64
N THR A 223 0.64 -7.75 -29.08
CA THR A 223 -0.26 -8.49 -28.20
C THR A 223 -0.36 -7.86 -26.81
N ALA A 224 0.43 -6.85 -26.43
CA ALA A 224 0.46 -6.35 -25.04
C ALA A 224 -0.88 -5.72 -24.58
N SER A 225 -1.12 -5.71 -23.26
CA SER A 225 -2.29 -5.05 -22.68
C SER A 225 -2.19 -3.52 -22.78
N ALA A 226 -3.28 -2.87 -23.17
CA ALA A 226 -3.38 -1.42 -23.14
C ALA A 226 -3.55 -0.90 -21.70
N GLN A 227 -3.08 0.31 -21.44
CA GLN A 227 -3.14 0.92 -20.11
C GLN A 227 -4.44 1.68 -19.88
N CYS A 228 -5.28 1.22 -18.95
CA CYS A 228 -6.52 1.82 -18.42
C CYS A 228 -7.32 2.75 -19.39
N LYS A 229 -6.85 3.99 -19.59
CA LYS A 229 -7.50 5.01 -20.42
C LYS A 229 -7.01 5.05 -21.88
N SER A 230 -5.76 4.67 -22.15
CA SER A 230 -5.19 4.67 -23.51
C SER A 230 -5.53 3.39 -24.27
N ASP A 231 -5.45 3.45 -25.60
CA ASP A 231 -5.52 2.26 -26.48
C ASP A 231 -4.15 1.61 -26.70
N LYS A 232 -3.07 2.21 -26.17
CA LYS A 232 -1.70 1.70 -26.32
C LYS A 232 -1.20 1.03 -25.02
N CYS A 233 -0.25 0.11 -25.17
CA CYS A 233 0.51 -0.48 -24.05
C CYS A 233 1.63 0.48 -23.59
N ILE A 234 2.28 0.20 -22.46
CA ILE A 234 3.26 1.10 -21.85
C ILE A 234 4.44 1.43 -22.77
N THR A 235 4.93 0.45 -23.54
CA THR A 235 6.05 0.62 -24.47
C THR A 235 5.65 1.46 -25.68
N HIS A 236 4.41 1.35 -26.14
CA HIS A 236 3.85 2.14 -27.23
C HIS A 236 3.22 3.46 -26.75
N GLY A 237 3.62 3.97 -25.58
CA GLY A 237 3.18 5.28 -25.11
C GLY A 237 1.89 5.29 -24.29
N GLY A 238 1.38 4.13 -23.94
CA GLY A 238 0.19 3.98 -23.10
C GLY A 238 0.42 4.39 -21.64
N GLY A 239 -0.65 4.82 -20.98
CA GLY A 239 -0.63 5.34 -19.62
C GLY A 239 -0.42 6.86 -19.55
N LYS A 240 -0.39 7.40 -18.33
CA LYS A 240 -0.15 8.84 -18.10
C LYS A 240 1.32 9.15 -18.40
N ARG A 241 1.58 10.22 -19.16
CA ARG A 241 2.93 10.60 -19.62
C ARG A 241 3.47 11.76 -18.82
N CYS A 242 4.79 11.82 -18.70
CA CYS A 242 5.46 12.95 -18.06
C CYS A 242 5.14 14.23 -18.85
N ILE A 243 4.73 15.29 -18.16
CA ILE A 243 4.43 16.60 -18.75
C ILE A 243 5.68 17.35 -19.22
N GLU A 244 6.86 16.97 -18.73
CA GLU A 244 8.12 17.61 -19.09
C GLU A 244 8.37 17.51 -20.61
N PRO A 245 8.71 18.62 -21.30
CA PRO A 245 8.99 18.63 -22.72
C PRO A 245 10.06 17.60 -23.11
N ASN A 246 9.88 16.94 -24.25
CA ASN A 246 10.80 15.91 -24.77
C ASN A 246 11.00 14.68 -23.84
N CYS A 247 10.16 14.50 -22.81
CA CYS A 247 10.22 13.31 -21.97
C CYS A 247 9.28 12.20 -22.48
N THR A 248 9.86 11.06 -22.85
CA THR A 248 9.10 9.86 -23.25
C THR A 248 8.82 8.90 -22.08
N SER A 249 9.13 9.29 -20.84
CA SER A 249 8.88 8.46 -19.67
C SER A 249 7.42 8.56 -19.21
N GLY A 250 6.91 7.47 -18.63
CA GLY A 250 5.61 7.47 -17.95
C GLY A 250 5.64 8.36 -16.71
N ALA A 251 4.51 9.00 -16.41
CA ALA A 251 4.33 9.70 -15.15
C ALA A 251 4.12 8.68 -14.01
N GLU A 252 4.60 9.02 -12.82
CA GLU A 252 4.62 8.09 -11.69
C GLU A 252 3.35 8.24 -10.84
N GLY A 253 2.61 7.14 -10.68
CA GLY A 253 1.41 7.07 -9.85
C GLY A 253 0.34 8.09 -10.27
N LYS A 254 -0.05 8.98 -9.33
CA LYS A 254 -1.04 10.05 -9.58
C LYS A 254 -0.42 11.33 -10.14
N THR A 255 0.90 11.47 -10.10
CA THR A 255 1.60 12.70 -10.48
C THR A 255 1.65 12.87 -12.00
N ASP A 256 1.99 14.07 -12.49
CA ASP A 256 2.14 14.39 -13.93
C ASP A 256 3.58 14.25 -14.42
N LYS A 257 4.53 13.94 -13.53
CA LYS A 257 5.96 13.84 -13.86
C LYS A 257 6.47 12.42 -13.71
N CYS A 258 7.53 12.06 -14.44
CA CYS A 258 8.23 10.79 -14.24
C CYS A 258 9.13 10.86 -13.01
N LYS A 259 9.58 9.71 -12.49
CA LYS A 259 10.43 9.64 -11.29
C LYS A 259 11.65 10.58 -11.32
N ARG A 260 12.31 10.70 -12.47
CA ARG A 260 13.48 11.60 -12.68
C ARG A 260 13.10 13.07 -12.57
N HIS A 261 11.95 13.46 -13.10
CA HIS A 261 11.45 14.84 -13.06
C HIS A 261 10.62 15.12 -11.79
N GLY A 262 10.85 14.40 -10.70
CA GLY A 262 10.14 14.64 -9.44
C GLY A 262 8.80 13.91 -9.29
N GLY A 263 8.47 13.00 -10.21
CA GLY A 263 7.29 12.16 -10.11
C GLY A 263 7.30 11.21 -8.92
N GLY A 264 6.11 10.86 -8.45
CA GLY A 264 5.88 9.94 -7.34
C GLY A 264 5.98 10.63 -5.97
N LYS A 265 5.95 9.83 -4.90
CA LYS A 265 6.08 10.33 -3.52
C LYS A 265 7.54 10.76 -3.26
N ARG A 266 7.76 11.98 -2.78
CA ARG A 266 9.11 12.52 -2.48
C ARG A 266 9.39 12.48 -0.99
N CYS A 267 10.68 12.51 -0.66
CA CYS A 267 11.14 12.65 0.71
C CYS A 267 10.59 13.95 1.32
N VAL A 268 10.13 13.89 2.57
CA VAL A 268 9.61 15.06 3.30
C VAL A 268 10.72 15.98 3.84
N GLU A 269 11.93 15.45 4.04
CA GLU A 269 13.07 16.24 4.51
C GLU A 269 13.39 17.43 3.59
N LEU A 270 13.71 18.56 4.22
CA LEU A 270 14.03 19.82 3.55
C LEU A 270 15.19 19.62 2.55
N ASP A 271 15.05 20.22 1.38
CA ASP A 271 15.99 20.16 0.24
C ASP A 271 16.30 18.74 -0.27
N CYS A 272 15.57 17.72 0.20
CA CYS A 272 15.74 16.37 -0.29
C CYS A 272 14.92 16.13 -1.55
N THR A 273 15.60 16.06 -2.69
CA THR A 273 14.94 15.68 -3.94
C THR A 273 14.76 14.17 -4.07
N ALA A 274 15.17 13.32 -3.12
CA ALA A 274 15.06 11.87 -3.29
C ALA A 274 13.61 11.34 -3.25
N SER A 275 13.37 10.17 -3.85
CA SER A 275 12.07 9.51 -3.79
C SER A 275 11.85 8.82 -2.44
N ALA A 276 10.66 9.01 -1.86
CA ALA A 276 10.24 8.27 -0.67
C ALA A 276 10.02 6.78 -0.99
N GLN A 277 10.15 5.93 0.02
CA GLN A 277 10.13 4.48 -0.17
C GLN A 277 8.83 3.83 0.34
N GLY A 278 8.16 3.09 -0.54
CA GLY A 278 6.97 2.33 -0.18
C GLY A 278 5.88 3.21 0.44
N LYS A 279 5.47 2.89 1.68
CA LYS A 279 4.46 3.67 2.43
C LYS A 279 5.06 4.86 3.19
N THR A 280 6.38 4.89 3.42
CA THR A 280 7.03 5.98 4.16
C THR A 280 7.06 7.27 3.33
N ASP A 281 7.19 8.40 4.00
CA ASP A 281 7.40 9.73 3.41
C ASP A 281 8.89 10.12 3.34
N LYS A 282 9.79 9.29 3.88
CA LYS A 282 11.23 9.49 3.79
C LYS A 282 11.87 8.62 2.70
N CYS A 283 13.01 9.09 2.16
CA CYS A 283 13.86 8.30 1.27
C CYS A 283 14.75 7.33 2.09
N VAL A 284 15.46 6.41 1.41
CA VAL A 284 16.37 5.44 2.05
C VAL A 284 17.34 6.10 3.05
N ALA A 285 17.99 7.18 2.62
CA ALA A 285 18.98 7.89 3.43
C ALA A 285 18.37 8.54 4.69
N HIS A 286 17.13 9.00 4.59
CA HIS A 286 16.45 9.72 5.67
C HIS A 286 15.54 8.83 6.53
N GLY A 287 15.67 7.51 6.49
CA GLY A 287 14.82 6.65 7.34
C GLY A 287 13.78 5.82 6.60
N GLY A 288 13.66 5.96 5.28
CA GLY A 288 12.67 5.29 4.46
C GLY A 288 13.02 3.84 4.12
N GLY A 289 11.98 3.08 3.74
CA GLY A 289 12.11 1.68 3.33
C GLY A 289 12.06 0.70 4.51
N ASN A 290 12.29 -0.58 4.24
CA ASN A 290 12.29 -1.60 5.29
C ASN A 290 13.59 -1.46 6.10
N ARG A 291 13.46 -1.07 7.38
CA ARG A 291 14.60 -0.88 8.28
C ARG A 291 15.08 -2.21 8.83
N CYS A 292 16.38 -2.30 9.10
CA CYS A 292 16.94 -3.46 9.76
C CYS A 292 16.33 -3.59 11.16
N PRO A 293 15.73 -4.74 11.51
CA PRO A 293 15.09 -4.93 12.81
C PRO A 293 16.02 -4.71 14.01
N ASN A 294 17.31 -5.07 13.86
CA ASN A 294 18.26 -5.02 14.97
C ASN A 294 18.77 -3.61 15.29
N CYS A 295 18.92 -2.76 14.29
CA CYS A 295 19.36 -1.38 14.50
C CYS A 295 18.23 -0.39 14.26
N ILE A 296 16.96 -0.81 14.32
CA ILE A 296 15.83 0.04 13.93
C ILE A 296 15.74 1.32 14.78
N ASP A 297 16.06 1.21 16.07
CA ASP A 297 16.00 2.31 17.03
C ASP A 297 17.28 3.15 17.06
N TRP A 298 18.28 2.81 16.24
CA TRP A 298 19.53 3.56 16.18
C TRP A 298 19.37 4.78 15.27
N ILE A 299 19.99 5.90 15.63
CA ILE A 299 19.95 7.13 14.81
C ILE A 299 20.51 6.86 13.40
N ASP A 300 21.53 6.00 13.28
CA ASP A 300 22.17 5.59 12.03
C ASP A 300 21.60 4.27 11.46
N SER A 301 20.38 3.91 11.86
CA SER A 301 19.68 2.72 11.42
C SER A 301 19.76 2.57 9.89
N ARG A 302 20.10 1.37 9.44
CA ARG A 302 20.30 1.07 8.01
C ARG A 302 19.11 0.30 7.46
N CYS A 303 18.93 0.39 6.14
CA CYS A 303 17.93 -0.42 5.47
C CYS A 303 18.29 -1.91 5.51
N GLY A 304 17.27 -2.71 5.76
CA GLY A 304 17.29 -4.15 5.61
C GLY A 304 17.36 -4.56 4.15
N SER A 305 18.04 -5.67 3.87
CA SER A 305 18.09 -6.27 2.54
C SER A 305 17.47 -7.65 2.54
N ILE A 306 16.75 -7.99 1.46
CA ILE A 306 16.20 -9.33 1.24
C ILE A 306 17.32 -10.39 1.23
N LYS A 307 18.51 -10.03 0.74
CA LYS A 307 19.69 -10.93 0.75
C LYS A 307 20.08 -11.39 2.16
N TYR A 308 19.83 -10.53 3.15
CA TYR A 308 20.18 -10.71 4.55
C TYR A 308 18.92 -10.79 5.42
N ASP A 309 17.84 -11.37 4.87
CA ASP A 309 16.59 -11.66 5.59
C ASP A 309 15.97 -10.43 6.29
N GLY A 310 16.13 -9.25 5.67
CA GLY A 310 15.63 -7.98 6.21
C GLY A 310 16.58 -7.30 7.19
N TYR A 311 17.74 -7.86 7.51
CA TYR A 311 18.79 -7.17 8.26
C TYR A 311 19.69 -6.34 7.34
N CYS A 312 20.33 -5.32 7.90
CA CYS A 312 21.46 -4.69 7.20
C CYS A 312 22.67 -5.64 7.27
N ALA A 313 23.60 -5.52 6.32
CA ALA A 313 24.77 -6.41 6.26
C ALA A 313 25.56 -6.44 7.59
N THR A 314 25.64 -5.30 8.28
CA THR A 314 26.36 -5.16 9.56
C THR A 314 25.68 -5.88 10.72
N CYS A 315 24.36 -5.77 10.86
CA CYS A 315 23.66 -6.49 11.92
C CYS A 315 23.52 -7.97 11.61
N PHE A 316 23.33 -8.32 10.32
CA PHE A 316 23.25 -9.72 9.89
C PHE A 316 24.52 -10.48 10.26
N LYS A 317 25.71 -9.91 10.00
CA LYS A 317 26.99 -10.56 10.36
C LYS A 317 27.15 -10.75 11.87
N GLN A 318 26.62 -9.84 12.69
CA GLN A 318 26.76 -9.90 14.16
C GLN A 318 25.83 -10.94 14.77
N ILE A 319 24.61 -11.04 14.24
CA ILE A 319 23.59 -11.97 14.75
C ILE A 319 23.81 -13.37 14.20
N PHE A 320 24.27 -13.50 12.95
CA PHE A 320 24.45 -14.77 12.25
C PHE A 320 25.90 -14.97 11.78
N PRO A 321 26.88 -15.05 12.71
CA PRO A 321 28.30 -15.12 12.35
C PRO A 321 28.67 -16.39 11.56
N ASN A 322 27.95 -17.49 11.77
CA ASN A 322 28.24 -18.79 11.15
C ASN A 322 27.55 -19.01 9.78
N ASP A 323 26.65 -18.12 9.37
CA ASP A 323 25.98 -18.19 8.07
C ASP A 323 26.99 -17.96 6.92
N GLU A 324 26.92 -18.75 5.85
CA GLU A 324 27.84 -18.62 4.71
C GLU A 324 27.80 -17.23 4.06
N ARG A 325 26.66 -16.53 4.11
CA ARG A 325 26.51 -15.16 3.61
C ARG A 325 27.29 -14.16 4.46
N SER A 326 27.49 -14.46 5.73
CA SER A 326 28.35 -13.69 6.64
C SER A 326 29.82 -13.90 6.29
N LYS A 327 30.23 -15.13 5.91
CA LYS A 327 31.61 -15.46 5.48
C LYS A 327 32.07 -14.68 4.24
N LYS A 328 31.18 -14.40 3.27
CA LYS A 328 31.46 -13.51 2.12
C LYS A 328 31.61 -12.02 2.50
N VAL A 329 31.19 -11.60 3.69
CA VAL A 329 31.40 -10.24 4.21
C VAL A 329 32.76 -10.12 4.90
N TYR A 330 33.35 -11.23 5.38
CA TYR A 330 34.67 -11.25 6.04
C TYR A 330 35.85 -10.97 5.11
N SER A 331 35.68 -11.02 3.79
CA SER A 331 36.82 -11.19 2.88
C SER A 331 37.66 -9.94 2.56
N HIS A 332 37.53 -8.78 3.22
CA HIS A 332 38.14 -7.55 2.67
C HIS A 332 38.77 -6.45 3.56
N THR A 333 39.02 -6.56 4.88
CA THR A 333 39.86 -5.53 5.57
C THR A 333 40.86 -6.10 6.57
N LYS A 334 42.05 -5.49 6.67
CA LYS A 334 43.12 -5.88 7.61
C LYS A 334 42.72 -5.54 9.06
N GLU A 335 41.86 -4.54 9.23
CA GLU A 335 41.17 -4.17 10.47
C GLU A 335 40.40 -5.35 11.09
N ILE A 336 39.77 -6.20 10.27
CA ILE A 336 39.08 -7.40 10.75
C ILE A 336 40.08 -8.45 11.28
N MET A 337 41.25 -8.57 10.66
CA MET A 337 42.30 -9.49 11.12
C MET A 337 42.85 -9.04 12.47
N VAL A 338 43.11 -7.74 12.63
CA VAL A 338 43.53 -7.13 13.90
C VAL A 338 42.48 -7.35 14.98
N ARG A 339 41.20 -7.16 14.64
CA ARG A 339 40.11 -7.38 15.60
C ARG A 339 40.00 -8.83 16.06
N ASN A 340 40.08 -9.79 15.14
CA ASN A 340 39.98 -11.20 15.49
C ASN A 340 41.13 -11.61 16.42
N ILE A 341 42.38 -11.25 16.10
CA ILE A 341 43.51 -11.66 16.94
C ILE A 341 43.46 -11.05 18.34
N ILE A 342 43.02 -9.79 18.48
CA ILE A 342 42.86 -9.15 19.79
C ILE A 342 41.77 -9.86 20.60
N ASN A 343 40.60 -10.12 20.00
CA ASN A 343 39.49 -10.75 20.70
C ASN A 343 39.73 -12.24 21.03
N GLU A 344 40.52 -12.95 20.21
CA GLU A 344 40.91 -14.33 20.47
C GLU A 344 41.96 -14.43 21.58
N THR A 345 42.84 -13.43 21.69
CA THR A 345 43.97 -13.45 22.64
C THR A 345 43.64 -12.80 23.98
N PHE A 346 42.80 -11.76 23.99
CA PHE A 346 42.53 -10.93 25.15
C PHE A 346 41.04 -10.81 25.43
N ASP A 347 40.64 -11.17 26.66
CA ASP A 347 39.27 -10.95 27.11
C ASP A 347 39.04 -9.50 27.56
N GLY A 348 37.80 -9.03 27.48
CA GLY A 348 37.36 -7.73 28.00
C GLY A 348 37.67 -6.50 27.13
N PHE A 349 38.17 -6.67 25.91
CA PHE A 349 38.28 -5.56 24.96
C PHE A 349 36.92 -5.20 24.35
N ILE A 350 36.62 -3.90 24.31
CA ILE A 350 35.44 -3.32 23.70
C ILE A 350 35.82 -2.76 22.33
N HIS A 351 35.12 -3.19 21.27
CA HIS A 351 35.40 -2.80 19.89
C HIS A 351 34.32 -1.89 19.28
N ASP A 352 34.71 -0.82 18.58
CA ASP A 352 33.84 0.08 17.76
C ASP A 352 32.57 0.56 18.49
N ARG A 353 32.66 0.79 19.82
CA ARG A 353 31.57 1.39 20.62
C ARG A 353 31.86 2.87 20.88
N PRO A 354 30.91 3.79 20.63
CA PRO A 354 31.06 5.20 20.99
C PRO A 354 31.36 5.38 22.47
N LEU A 355 32.16 6.40 22.79
CA LEU A 355 32.28 6.94 24.15
C LEU A 355 31.28 8.09 24.26
N TYR A 356 30.37 8.05 25.25
CA TYR A 356 29.38 9.11 25.46
C TYR A 356 29.86 10.07 26.54
N THR A 357 29.87 11.36 26.22
CA THR A 357 29.89 12.45 27.21
C THR A 357 28.53 13.15 27.13
N GLY A 358 27.84 13.29 28.27
CA GLY A 358 26.42 13.69 28.30
C GLY A 358 26.10 15.11 27.82
N ASN A 359 27.09 15.91 27.40
CA ASN A 359 26.96 17.37 27.32
C ASN A 359 27.43 18.04 26.01
N CYS A 360 27.63 17.33 24.89
CA CYS A 360 27.76 18.07 23.61
C CYS A 360 27.14 17.37 22.39
N ASP A 361 26.55 18.19 21.52
CA ASP A 361 26.06 17.85 20.18
C ASP A 361 27.20 17.78 19.16
N CYS A 362 28.37 17.31 19.60
CA CYS A 362 29.52 17.11 18.73
C CYS A 362 29.38 15.75 18.06
N THR A 363 28.52 15.67 17.04
CA THR A 363 28.21 14.47 16.25
C THR A 363 29.38 13.98 15.36
N HIS A 364 30.62 14.29 15.72
CA HIS A 364 31.82 13.80 15.04
C HIS A 364 32.80 13.10 16.02
N ARG A 365 32.92 11.78 15.84
CA ARG A 365 34.20 11.08 15.57
C ARG A 365 35.13 10.63 16.70
N ARG A 366 34.69 9.94 17.75
CA ARG A 366 35.67 9.19 18.59
C ARG A 366 35.22 7.78 18.92
N ARG A 367 35.33 6.91 17.91
CA ARG A 367 35.27 5.46 18.07
C ARG A 367 36.72 4.98 18.10
N ILE A 368 37.15 4.50 19.25
CA ILE A 368 38.44 3.80 19.37
C ILE A 368 38.18 2.37 18.92
N ASP A 369 39.02 1.86 18.01
CA ASP A 369 38.80 0.55 17.40
C ASP A 369 38.76 -0.53 18.46
N HIS A 370 39.72 -0.57 19.38
CA HIS A 370 39.66 -1.41 20.57
C HIS A 370 40.04 -0.64 21.82
N ARG A 371 39.33 -0.88 22.93
CA ARG A 371 39.74 -0.37 24.24
C ARG A 371 39.45 -1.34 25.36
N LYS A 372 40.25 -1.28 26.42
CA LYS A 372 40.00 -2.00 27.68
C LYS A 372 40.37 -1.10 28.85
N LEU A 373 39.50 -1.03 29.86
CA LEU A 373 39.79 -0.38 31.13
C LEU A 373 40.49 -1.38 32.05
N ILE A 374 41.68 -1.04 32.54
CA ILE A 374 42.49 -1.87 33.45
C ILE A 374 42.92 -0.97 34.60
N GLY A 375 42.43 -1.25 35.80
CA GLY A 375 42.54 -0.32 36.93
C GLY A 375 41.94 1.04 36.59
N ASN A 376 42.72 2.12 36.71
CA ASN A 376 42.33 3.47 36.29
C ASN A 376 42.87 3.86 34.89
N THR A 377 43.40 2.91 34.12
CA THR A 377 44.03 3.18 32.82
C THR A 377 43.20 2.61 31.67
N ILE A 378 42.91 3.42 30.66
CA ILE A 378 42.35 2.92 29.40
C ILE A 378 43.49 2.59 28.44
N LEU A 379 43.58 1.32 28.06
CA LEU A 379 44.43 0.84 26.98
C LEU A 379 43.61 0.85 25.69
N ALA A 380 44.01 1.68 24.73
CA ALA A 380 43.36 1.90 23.44
C ALA A 380 44.24 1.44 22.29
N ILE A 381 43.66 0.75 21.30
CA ILE A 381 44.33 0.36 20.06
C ILE A 381 43.58 1.01 18.89
N GLU A 382 44.31 1.77 18.08
CA GLU A 382 43.84 2.36 16.83
C GLU A 382 44.53 1.65 15.65
N THR A 383 43.75 1.08 14.75
CA THR A 383 44.22 0.42 13.53
C THR A 383 44.17 1.41 12.39
N ASP A 384 45.34 1.84 11.93
CA ASP A 384 45.48 2.82 10.85
C ASP A 384 45.80 2.10 9.54
N GLU A 385 44.77 1.86 8.71
CA GLU A 385 44.95 1.43 7.33
C GLU A 385 45.29 2.66 6.44
N PHE A 386 46.24 2.51 5.53
CA PHE A 386 46.74 3.46 4.52
C PHE A 386 47.90 4.40 4.90
N GLY A 387 48.42 4.36 6.12
CA GLY A 387 49.59 5.14 6.52
C GLY A 387 49.41 6.61 6.15
N HIS A 388 48.51 7.28 6.85
CA HIS A 388 48.18 8.71 6.77
C HIS A 388 49.26 9.63 6.13
N ARG A 389 49.28 9.74 4.79
CA ARG A 389 50.25 10.58 4.04
C ARG A 389 49.98 12.10 4.12
N GLY A 390 49.25 12.59 5.12
CA GLY A 390 48.81 13.98 5.13
C GLY A 390 48.33 14.53 6.47
N TYR A 391 49.00 14.23 7.59
CA TYR A 391 48.65 14.82 8.89
C TYR A 391 49.62 15.91 9.34
N ASP A 392 49.04 17.04 9.76
CA ASP A 392 49.71 18.12 10.47
C ASP A 392 49.79 17.75 11.97
N LYS A 393 50.97 17.90 12.59
CA LYS A 393 51.23 17.48 13.97
C LYS A 393 50.31 18.14 14.99
N LYS A 394 49.77 19.34 14.68
CA LYS A 394 48.84 20.08 15.54
C LYS A 394 47.46 19.42 15.68
N ASP A 395 47.01 18.67 14.68
CA ASP A 395 45.69 18.03 14.69
C ASP A 395 45.71 16.73 15.55
N GLU A 396 46.89 16.14 15.77
CA GLU A 396 47.08 14.99 16.67
C GLU A 396 47.02 15.40 18.16
N GLU A 397 47.57 16.55 18.55
CA GLU A 397 47.51 17.03 19.94
C GLU A 397 46.06 17.34 20.35
N ILE A 398 45.30 18.03 19.50
CA ILE A 398 43.85 18.27 19.67
C ILE A 398 43.08 16.94 19.73
N ARG A 399 43.56 15.90 19.03
CA ARG A 399 42.98 14.55 19.09
C ARG A 399 43.24 13.84 20.43
N TYR A 400 44.29 14.13 21.18
CA TYR A 400 44.49 13.48 22.49
C TYR A 400 43.88 14.30 23.63
N ASP A 401 43.89 15.63 23.53
CA ASP A 401 43.33 16.54 24.53
C ASP A 401 41.80 16.39 24.68
N ASP A 402 41.08 16.22 23.58
CA ASP A 402 39.62 15.97 23.60
C ASP A 402 39.25 14.60 24.21
N VAL A 403 40.16 13.63 24.25
CA VAL A 403 39.91 12.32 24.90
C VAL A 403 40.08 12.43 26.42
N TYR A 404 40.87 13.38 26.91
CA TYR A 404 41.03 13.68 28.33
C TYR A 404 39.70 14.05 29.00
N MET A 405 38.79 14.70 28.26
CA MET A 405 37.46 15.06 28.73
C MET A 405 36.50 13.86 28.91
N ILE A 406 36.89 12.67 28.45
CA ILE A 406 36.04 11.46 28.43
C ILE A 406 36.32 10.54 29.63
N HIS A 407 37.56 10.45 30.08
CA HIS A 407 37.96 9.58 31.20
C HIS A 407 39.01 10.26 32.07
N SER A 408 38.72 10.41 33.37
CA SER A 408 39.58 11.09 34.35
C SER A 408 40.78 10.26 34.84
N GLY A 409 41.19 9.25 34.07
CA GLY A 409 42.32 8.36 34.39
C GLY A 409 43.41 8.38 33.33
N LYS A 410 44.35 7.43 33.42
CA LYS A 410 45.51 7.35 32.51
C LYS A 410 45.12 6.73 31.17
N TRP A 411 45.87 7.02 30.12
CA TRP A 411 45.66 6.50 28.77
C TRP A 411 46.95 5.92 28.19
N ILE A 412 46.84 4.76 27.54
CA ILE A 412 47.89 4.22 26.68
C ILE A 412 47.28 3.96 25.31
N PHE A 413 47.81 4.59 24.26
CA PHE A 413 47.41 4.40 22.88
C PHE A 413 48.44 3.56 22.14
N ILE A 414 48.02 2.46 21.54
CA ILE A 414 48.81 1.70 20.57
C ILE A 414 48.25 2.00 19.19
N ARG A 415 49.00 2.75 18.38
CA ARG A 415 48.68 2.94 16.96
C ARG A 415 49.37 1.87 16.15
N PHE A 416 48.58 1.10 15.41
CA PHE A 416 49.07 -0.05 14.67
C PHE A 416 48.73 0.07 13.19
N ASN A 417 49.76 0.00 12.34
CA ASN A 417 49.58 0.00 10.89
C ASN A 417 49.80 -1.41 10.30
N PRO A 418 48.75 -2.09 9.82
CA PRO A 418 48.83 -3.43 9.24
C PRO A 418 49.35 -3.43 7.78
N ASP A 419 49.63 -2.27 7.16
CA ASP A 419 50.02 -2.22 5.76
C ASP A 419 51.45 -2.67 5.50
N THR A 420 51.59 -3.57 4.53
CA THR A 420 52.87 -4.08 4.02
C THR A 420 53.68 -3.02 3.26
N ASN A 421 53.03 -1.92 2.85
CA ASN A 421 53.68 -0.85 2.07
C ASN A 421 54.62 0.04 2.91
N VAL A 422 54.48 0.03 4.25
CA VAL A 422 55.24 0.91 5.16
C VAL A 422 56.47 0.20 5.74
N SER A 423 56.38 -1.10 5.97
CA SER A 423 57.49 -1.94 6.43
C SER A 423 57.42 -3.28 5.70
N LYS A 424 58.53 -3.75 5.12
CA LYS A 424 58.65 -5.02 4.37
C LYS A 424 58.52 -6.28 5.26
N ILE A 425 57.72 -6.19 6.33
CA ILE A 425 57.51 -7.20 7.35
C ILE A 425 56.15 -7.84 7.08
N ASP A 426 56.09 -9.17 7.22
CA ASP A 426 54.86 -9.92 7.02
C ASP A 426 53.77 -9.50 8.01
N ILE A 427 52.51 -9.56 7.57
CA ILE A 427 51.38 -9.14 8.39
C ILE A 427 51.26 -9.99 9.67
N GLN A 428 51.60 -11.28 9.63
CA GLN A 428 51.54 -12.14 10.80
C GLN A 428 52.55 -11.71 11.86
N ASP A 429 53.77 -11.36 11.45
CA ASP A 429 54.80 -10.87 12.36
C ASP A 429 54.40 -9.53 13.01
N LYS A 430 53.73 -8.66 12.25
CA LYS A 430 53.16 -7.41 12.78
C LYS A 430 52.08 -7.67 13.82
N LEU A 431 51.17 -8.60 13.56
CA LEU A 431 50.11 -8.97 14.50
C LEU A 431 50.70 -9.60 15.77
N ASN A 432 51.71 -10.46 15.64
CA ASN A 432 52.43 -11.02 16.78
C ASN A 432 53.07 -9.92 17.63
N LYS A 433 53.67 -8.89 17.00
CA LYS A 433 54.27 -7.76 17.70
C LYS A 433 53.23 -6.89 18.40
N LEU A 434 52.06 -6.70 17.79
CA LEU A 434 50.94 -6.00 18.41
C LEU A 434 50.49 -6.73 19.68
N VAL A 435 50.29 -8.05 19.61
CA VAL A 435 49.92 -8.89 20.76
C VAL A 435 50.98 -8.82 21.87
N GLU A 436 52.27 -8.92 21.53
CA GLU A 436 53.36 -8.78 22.49
C GLU A 436 53.33 -7.42 23.20
N THR A 437 53.05 -6.35 22.44
CA THR A 437 53.01 -4.98 22.95
C THR A 437 51.81 -4.76 23.87
N ILE A 438 50.63 -5.26 23.48
CA ILE A 438 49.42 -5.22 24.33
C ILE A 438 49.70 -5.93 25.66
N ASN A 439 50.27 -7.14 25.64
CA ASN A 439 50.63 -7.87 26.86
C ASN A 439 51.58 -7.07 27.77
N LYS A 440 52.62 -6.47 27.20
CA LYS A 440 53.56 -5.63 27.96
C LYS A 440 52.85 -4.43 28.61
N CYS A 441 51.94 -3.78 27.89
CA CYS A 441 51.16 -2.67 28.44
C CYS A 441 50.23 -3.15 29.56
N VAL A 442 49.54 -4.28 29.40
CA VAL A 442 48.67 -4.86 30.43
C VAL A 442 49.45 -5.11 31.71
N VAL A 443 50.59 -5.81 31.62
CA VAL A 443 51.44 -6.11 32.79
C VAL A 443 51.97 -4.83 33.45
N ARG A 444 52.40 -3.84 32.66
CA ARG A 444 52.85 -2.54 33.19
C ARG A 444 51.74 -1.80 33.93
N ILE A 445 50.52 -1.82 33.42
CA ILE A 445 49.36 -1.20 34.07
C ILE A 445 49.03 -1.92 35.38
N GLU A 446 49.03 -3.25 35.38
CA GLU A 446 48.74 -4.06 36.58
C GLU A 446 49.78 -3.87 37.69
N ARG A 447 51.02 -3.52 37.34
CA ARG A 447 52.10 -3.19 38.29
C ARG A 447 52.17 -1.69 38.65
N GLU A 448 51.25 -0.89 38.13
CA GLU A 448 51.22 0.58 38.28
C GLU A 448 52.50 1.29 37.79
N GLU A 449 53.23 0.67 36.87
CA GLU A 449 54.48 1.19 36.29
C GLU A 449 54.22 2.24 35.19
N ASN A 450 52.97 2.47 34.81
CA ASN A 450 52.59 3.52 33.87
C ASN A 450 52.42 4.87 34.59
N THR A 451 53.50 5.64 34.69
CA THR A 451 53.52 6.92 35.43
C THR A 451 52.87 8.08 34.67
N GLU A 452 52.98 8.06 33.33
CA GLU A 452 52.46 9.12 32.47
C GLU A 452 50.92 9.10 32.39
N LEU A 453 50.33 10.29 32.25
CA LEU A 453 48.89 10.43 32.03
C LEU A 453 48.47 9.94 30.64
N ILE A 454 49.31 10.15 29.63
CA ILE A 454 49.08 9.71 28.25
C ILE A 454 50.39 9.14 27.70
N GLU A 455 50.36 7.88 27.27
CA GLU A 455 51.45 7.21 26.57
C GLU A 455 51.00 6.84 25.14
N ILE A 456 51.82 7.11 24.13
CA ILE A 456 51.50 6.79 22.73
C ILE A 456 52.62 5.90 22.16
N ILE A 457 52.25 4.68 21.78
CA ILE A 457 53.12 3.67 21.18
C ILE A 457 52.74 3.55 19.70
N LYS A 458 53.66 3.87 18.79
CA LYS A 458 53.46 3.74 17.35
C LYS A 458 54.13 2.45 16.84
N LEU A 459 53.36 1.56 16.23
CA LEU A 459 53.82 0.29 15.66
C LEU A 459 53.64 0.32 14.13
N TYR A 460 54.77 0.31 13.43
CA TYR A 460 54.84 0.28 11.97
C TYR A 460 54.18 1.49 11.27
N CYS A 461 53.99 2.60 12.00
CA CYS A 461 53.41 3.86 11.51
C CYS A 461 54.41 4.74 10.77
#